data_AF-A0A6P3XKG0-F1
#
_entry.id   AF-A0A6P3XKG0-F1
#
_cell.length_a   1.000
_cell.length_b   1.000
_cell.length_c   1.000
_cell.angle_alpha   90.00
_cell.angle_beta   90.00
_cell.angle_gamma   90.00
#
_symmetry.space_group_name_H-M   'P 1'
#
loop_
_entity.id
_entity.type
_entity.pdbx_description
1 polymer ?
#
loop_
_entity_poly.entity_id
_entity_poly.type
_entity_poly.pdbx_seq_one_letter_code
_entity_poly.pdbx_strand_id
1 'polypeptide(L)'
;MMTAYLIHVCGMFRIARYYELLVCSFEGMFMLLIMVGVLSLSLNLFRIFQIMSFGGDVDEFSTHFTYALTSILHMFLCNYAAQEVTDHNDHVFVTTYNVQWYAAPLHIQRMILFLLQKGTKTINLTIGGVIMGSMETFTSFRFLIEEIQRICNELKDENEIAIIREYGSDAKFYTAALLCKS
;
A
#
# COMPACT_ATOMS: atom_id res chain seq x y z
N MET A 1 38.17 -22.76 -21.49
CA MET A 1 37.82 -21.31 -21.48
C MET A 1 36.41 -21.06 -22.03
N MET A 2 36.04 -21.57 -23.21
CA MET A 2 34.67 -21.43 -23.76
C MET A 2 33.55 -22.07 -22.90
N THR A 3 33.80 -23.22 -22.27
CA THR A 3 32.80 -23.91 -21.43
C THR A 3 32.43 -23.13 -20.16
N ALA A 4 33.39 -22.46 -19.52
CA ALA A 4 33.14 -21.60 -18.37
C ALA A 4 32.27 -20.39 -18.73
N TYR A 5 32.51 -19.80 -19.90
CA TYR A 5 31.70 -18.69 -20.42
C TYR A 5 30.25 -19.12 -20.72
N LEU A 6 30.08 -20.29 -21.33
CA LEU A 6 28.77 -20.89 -21.59
C LEU A 6 27.99 -21.19 -20.30
N ILE A 7 28.64 -21.68 -19.25
CA ILE A 7 28.02 -21.92 -17.95
C ILE A 7 27.60 -20.60 -17.29
N HIS A 8 28.44 -19.57 -17.36
CA HIS A 8 28.15 -18.25 -16.78
C HIS A 8 26.98 -17.55 -17.48
N VAL A 9 26.96 -17.61 -18.81
CA VAL A 9 25.86 -17.09 -19.64
C VAL A 9 24.58 -17.87 -19.35
N CYS A 10 24.62 -19.21 -19.34
CA CYS A 10 23.47 -20.06 -19.04
C CYS A 10 22.91 -19.81 -17.62
N GLY A 11 23.80 -19.56 -16.65
CA GLY A 11 23.44 -19.17 -15.29
C GLY A 11 22.69 -17.83 -15.24
N MET A 12 23.23 -16.80 -15.91
CA MET A 12 22.58 -15.48 -16.02
C MET A 12 21.20 -15.58 -16.67
N PHE A 13 21.06 -16.42 -17.69
CA PHE A 13 19.78 -16.69 -18.36
C PHE A 13 18.76 -17.38 -17.46
N ARG A 14 19.19 -18.32 -16.62
CA ARG A 14 18.31 -19.01 -15.68
C ARG A 14 17.80 -18.06 -14.61
N ILE A 15 18.63 -17.11 -14.18
CA ILE A 15 18.26 -16.07 -13.21
C ILE A 15 17.26 -15.09 -13.80
N ALA A 16 17.47 -14.62 -15.04
CA ALA A 16 16.53 -13.73 -15.71
C ALA A 16 15.14 -14.37 -15.91
N ARG A 17 15.10 -15.64 -16.32
CA ARG A 17 13.83 -16.38 -16.47
C ARG A 17 13.11 -16.60 -15.13
N TYR A 18 13.87 -16.81 -14.05
CA TYR A 18 13.31 -16.92 -12.71
C TYR A 18 12.71 -15.60 -12.24
N TYR A 19 13.41 -14.48 -12.49
CA TYR A 19 12.92 -13.14 -12.20
C TYR A 19 11.61 -12.82 -12.94
N GLU A 20 11.50 -13.17 -14.24
CA GLU A 20 10.26 -12.97 -14.99
C GLU A 20 9.08 -13.76 -14.42
N LEU A 21 9.29 -15.03 -14.05
CA LEU A 21 8.26 -15.87 -13.44
C LEU A 21 7.82 -15.31 -12.08
N LEU A 22 8.78 -14.77 -11.33
CA LEU A 22 8.55 -14.16 -10.02
C LEU A 22 7.70 -12.90 -10.21
N VAL A 23 8.07 -11.97 -11.09
CA VAL A 23 7.30 -10.75 -11.38
C VAL A 23 5.87 -11.07 -11.85
N CYS A 24 5.68 -12.00 -12.80
CA CYS A 24 4.35 -12.39 -13.26
C CYS A 24 3.51 -13.08 -12.16
N SER A 25 4.14 -13.83 -11.25
CA SER A 25 3.44 -14.44 -10.10
C SER A 25 2.99 -13.38 -9.09
N PHE A 26 3.82 -12.34 -8.87
CA PHE A 26 3.48 -11.23 -7.96
C PHE A 26 2.34 -10.38 -8.52
N GLU A 27 2.33 -10.13 -9.83
CA GLU A 27 1.29 -9.36 -10.53
C GLU A 27 -0.14 -9.86 -10.23
N GLY A 28 -0.37 -11.17 -10.34
CA GLY A 28 -1.67 -11.77 -10.04
C GLY A 28 -2.06 -11.68 -8.55
N MET A 29 -1.08 -11.84 -7.65
CA MET A 29 -1.32 -11.70 -6.21
C MET A 29 -1.70 -10.27 -5.82
N PHE A 30 -1.05 -9.26 -6.42
CA PHE A 30 -1.37 -7.86 -6.19
C PHE A 30 -2.77 -7.49 -6.66
N MET A 31 -3.21 -7.97 -7.83
CA MET A 31 -4.59 -7.72 -8.30
C MET A 31 -5.63 -8.26 -7.31
N LEU A 32 -5.43 -9.48 -6.80
CA LEU A 32 -6.33 -10.08 -5.81
C LEU A 32 -6.29 -9.32 -4.48
N LEU A 33 -5.11 -8.89 -4.03
CA LEU A 33 -4.94 -8.10 -2.81
C LEU A 33 -5.70 -6.77 -2.88
N ILE A 34 -5.64 -6.07 -4.02
CA ILE A 34 -6.37 -4.81 -4.24
C ILE A 34 -7.88 -5.06 -4.18
N MET A 35 -8.38 -6.10 -4.87
CA MET A 35 -9.82 -6.43 -4.86
C MET A 35 -10.34 -6.73 -3.46
N VAL A 36 -9.65 -7.61 -2.72
CA VAL A 36 -10.02 -7.96 -1.34
C VAL A 36 -9.92 -6.74 -0.43
N GLY A 37 -8.85 -5.96 -0.59
CA GLY A 37 -8.65 -4.75 0.18
C GLY A 37 -9.79 -3.76 -0.01
N VAL A 38 -10.17 -3.46 -1.26
CA VAL A 38 -11.23 -2.49 -1.57
C VAL A 38 -12.56 -2.95 -0.97
N LEU A 39 -12.90 -4.23 -1.15
CA LEU A 39 -14.11 -4.82 -0.53
C LEU A 39 -14.08 -4.70 0.99
N SER A 40 -12.95 -5.01 1.63
CA SER A 40 -12.81 -4.91 3.09
C SER A 40 -12.97 -3.47 3.59
N LEU A 41 -12.41 -2.50 2.85
CA LEU A 41 -12.51 -1.09 3.20
C LEU A 41 -13.95 -0.59 3.04
N SER A 42 -14.62 -0.94 1.94
CA SER A 42 -16.03 -0.59 1.72
C SER A 42 -16.94 -1.12 2.83
N LEU A 43 -16.72 -2.37 3.28
CA LEU A 43 -17.50 -2.97 4.36
C LEU A 43 -17.25 -2.27 5.71
N ASN A 44 -15.99 -1.94 6.04
CA ASN A 44 -15.67 -1.21 7.27
C ASN A 44 -16.25 0.21 7.26
N LEU A 45 -16.18 0.93 6.13
CA LEU A 45 -16.78 2.26 6.00
C LEU A 45 -18.31 2.22 6.13
N PHE A 46 -18.94 1.21 5.52
CA PHE A 46 -20.39 1.02 5.67
C PHE A 46 -20.80 0.77 7.12
N ARG A 47 -20.01 -0.03 7.87
CA ARG A 47 -20.24 -0.24 9.31
C ARG A 47 -20.11 1.04 10.12
N ILE A 48 -19.08 1.85 9.84
CA ILE A 48 -18.90 3.17 10.48
C ILE A 48 -20.12 4.06 10.24
N PHE A 49 -20.62 4.11 9.00
CA PHE A 49 -21.81 4.89 8.64
C PHE A 49 -23.07 4.43 9.38
N GLN A 50 -23.25 3.10 9.51
CA GLN A 50 -24.37 2.55 10.28
C GLN A 50 -24.31 2.93 11.76
N ILE A 51 -23.14 2.79 12.39
CA ILE A 51 -22.93 3.13 13.81
C ILE A 51 -23.24 4.61 14.06
N MET A 52 -22.80 5.49 13.16
CA MET A 52 -23.05 6.93 13.28
C MET A 52 -24.52 7.32 13.05
N SER A 53 -25.24 6.62 12.17
CA SER A 53 -26.63 6.95 11.83
C SER A 53 -27.65 6.40 12.83
N PHE A 54 -27.41 5.21 13.38
CA PHE A 54 -28.39 4.49 14.21
C PHE A 54 -28.02 4.47 15.71
N GLY A 55 -26.86 5.02 16.07
CA GLY A 55 -26.32 4.96 17.42
C GLY A 55 -25.71 3.58 17.70
N GLY A 56 -24.40 3.54 17.89
CA GLY A 56 -23.66 2.33 18.26
C GLY A 56 -22.55 2.64 19.25
N ASP A 57 -21.89 1.58 19.71
CA ASP A 57 -20.88 1.67 20.76
C ASP A 57 -19.61 2.40 20.27
N VAL A 58 -19.00 3.20 21.14
CA VAL A 58 -17.78 3.96 20.84
C VAL A 58 -16.61 3.00 20.57
N ASP A 59 -16.58 1.87 21.28
CA ASP A 59 -15.56 0.83 21.10
C ASP A 59 -15.68 0.11 19.73
N GLU A 60 -16.91 -0.12 19.25
CA GLU A 60 -17.18 -0.72 17.94
C GLU A 60 -16.78 0.23 16.80
N PHE A 61 -17.11 1.52 16.94
CA PHE A 61 -16.65 2.57 16.02
C PHE A 61 -15.13 2.63 15.96
N SER A 62 -14.47 2.69 17.12
CA SER A 62 -13.01 2.76 17.24
C SER A 62 -12.32 1.58 16.56
N THR A 63 -12.88 0.38 16.71
CA THR A 63 -12.37 -0.84 16.09
C THR A 63 -12.45 -0.78 14.56
N HIS A 64 -13.62 -0.47 13.99
CA HIS A 64 -13.80 -0.39 12.54
C HIS A 64 -13.00 0.75 11.91
N PHE A 65 -12.89 1.88 12.61
CA PHE A 65 -12.04 2.99 12.20
C PHE A 65 -10.55 2.60 12.16
N THR A 66 -10.06 1.90 13.18
CA THR A 66 -8.68 1.40 13.22
C THR A 66 -8.40 0.38 12.10
N TYR A 67 -9.36 -0.50 11.81
CA TYR A 67 -9.27 -1.45 10.68
C TYR A 67 -9.25 -0.74 9.32
N ALA A 68 -10.09 0.27 9.13
CA ALA A 68 -10.10 1.06 7.90
C ALA A 68 -8.77 1.79 7.70
N LEU A 69 -8.24 2.45 8.74
CA LEU A 69 -6.95 3.13 8.69
C LEU A 69 -5.81 2.16 8.37
N THR A 70 -5.77 1.01 9.05
CA THR A 70 -4.76 -0.04 8.81
C THR A 70 -4.83 -0.57 7.38
N SER A 71 -6.04 -0.77 6.84
CA SER A 71 -6.25 -1.26 5.46
C SER A 71 -5.74 -0.27 4.42
N ILE A 72 -5.98 1.03 4.63
CA ILE A 72 -5.49 2.10 3.74
C ILE A 72 -3.96 2.17 3.77
N LEU A 73 -3.36 2.12 4.96
CA LEU A 73 -1.90 2.11 5.10
C LEU A 73 -1.27 0.89 4.44
N HIS A 74 -1.88 -0.29 4.60
CA HIS A 74 -1.42 -1.52 3.96
C HIS A 74 -1.46 -1.44 2.44
N MET A 75 -2.59 -0.97 1.86
CA MET A 75 -2.69 -0.74 0.42
C MET A 75 -1.63 0.24 -0.08
N PHE A 76 -1.37 1.32 0.64
CA PHE A 76 -0.36 2.30 0.26
C PHE A 76 1.04 1.69 0.19
N LEU A 77 1.45 0.94 1.22
CA LEU A 77 2.75 0.26 1.25
C LEU A 77 2.91 -0.73 0.08
N CYS A 78 1.85 -1.48 -0.22
CA CYS A 78 1.85 -2.41 -1.35
C CYS A 78 1.97 -1.68 -2.70
N ASN A 79 1.27 -0.56 -2.88
CA ASN A 79 1.37 0.24 -4.10
C ASN A 79 2.76 0.89 -4.26
N TYR A 80 3.33 1.40 -3.17
CA TYR A 80 4.69 1.94 -3.17
C TYR A 80 5.74 0.89 -3.57
N ALA A 81 5.68 -0.30 -2.95
CA ALA A 81 6.57 -1.40 -3.28
C ALA A 81 6.42 -1.87 -4.75
N ALA A 82 5.18 -1.93 -5.27
CA ALA A 82 4.94 -2.29 -6.66
C ALA A 82 5.51 -1.26 -7.64
N GLN A 83 5.44 0.04 -7.30
CA GLN A 83 6.02 1.10 -8.10
C GLN A 83 7.55 1.06 -8.10
N GLU A 84 8.18 0.85 -6.95
CA GLU A 84 9.65 0.72 -6.86
C GLU A 84 10.18 -0.42 -7.73
N VAL A 85 9.49 -1.57 -7.73
CA VAL A 85 9.81 -2.71 -8.60
C VAL A 85 9.62 -2.36 -10.08
N THR A 86 8.58 -1.60 -10.42
CA THR A 86 8.28 -1.20 -11.80
C THR A 86 9.31 -0.21 -12.33
N ASP A 87 9.66 0.81 -11.56
CA ASP A 87 10.65 1.83 -11.92
C ASP A 87 12.04 1.20 -12.08
N HIS A 88 12.41 0.26 -11.20
CA HIS A 88 13.66 -0.48 -11.34
C HIS A 88 13.69 -1.34 -12.61
N ASN A 89 12.57 -2.00 -12.94
CA ASN A 89 12.45 -2.80 -14.14
C ASN A 89 12.57 -1.95 -15.42
N ASP A 90 11.96 -0.77 -15.45
CA ASP A 90 12.05 0.15 -16.59
C ASP A 90 13.50 0.64 -16.81
N HIS A 91 14.22 0.95 -15.73
CA HIS A 91 15.64 1.29 -15.82
C HIS A 91 16.50 0.14 -16.38
N VAL A 92 16.26 -1.10 -15.93
CA VAL A 92 16.95 -2.29 -16.45
C VAL A 92 16.59 -2.53 -17.92
N PHE A 93 15.34 -2.27 -18.30
CA PHE A 93 14.87 -2.38 -19.68
C PHE A 93 15.59 -1.38 -20.60
N VAL A 94 15.60 -0.09 -20.25
CA VAL A 94 16.28 0.97 -20.99
C VAL A 94 17.79 0.68 -21.12
N THR A 95 18.42 0.22 -20.05
CA THR A 95 19.84 -0.14 -20.06
C THR A 95 20.11 -1.33 -20.98
N THR A 96 19.26 -2.35 -20.96
CA THR A 96 19.39 -3.54 -21.81
C THR A 96 19.12 -3.22 -23.29
N TYR A 97 18.19 -2.30 -23.58
CA TYR A 97 17.92 -1.81 -24.93
C TYR A 97 19.13 -1.11 -25.56
N ASN A 98 19.84 -0.30 -24.78
CA ASN A 98 20.99 0.48 -25.24
C ASN A 98 22.30 -0.34 -25.40
N VAL A 99 22.35 -1.56 -24.87
CA VAL A 99 23.48 -2.48 -25.10
C VAL A 99 23.47 -2.96 -26.55
N GLN A 100 24.66 -3.22 -27.12
CA GLN A 100 24.82 -3.79 -28.48
C GLN A 100 24.37 -5.26 -28.57
N TRP A 101 23.09 -5.54 -28.28
CA TRP A 101 22.48 -6.88 -28.25
C TRP A 101 22.57 -7.61 -29.59
N TYR A 102 22.72 -6.88 -30.69
CA TYR A 102 22.93 -7.42 -32.04
C TYR A 102 24.30 -8.09 -32.23
N ALA A 103 25.28 -7.79 -31.37
CA ALA A 103 26.59 -8.44 -31.36
C ALA A 103 26.62 -9.72 -30.49
N ALA A 104 25.52 -10.02 -29.77
CA ALA A 104 25.43 -11.20 -28.92
C ALA A 104 25.05 -12.46 -29.74
N PRO A 105 25.40 -13.68 -29.25
CA PRO A 105 25.01 -14.94 -29.88
C PRO A 105 23.50 -15.06 -30.14
N LEU A 106 23.10 -15.72 -31.24
CA LEU A 106 21.71 -15.86 -31.72
C LEU A 106 20.69 -16.26 -30.65
N HIS A 107 21.06 -17.12 -29.69
CA HIS A 107 20.18 -17.53 -28.58
C HIS A 107 19.89 -16.37 -27.62
N ILE A 108 20.91 -15.58 -27.30
CA ILE A 108 20.81 -14.40 -26.43
C ILE A 108 20.00 -13.31 -27.14
N GLN A 109 20.28 -13.10 -28.42
CA GLN A 109 19.60 -12.12 -29.26
C GLN A 109 18.08 -12.38 -29.33
N ARG A 110 17.66 -13.64 -29.51
CA ARG A 110 16.23 -14.03 -29.51
C ARG A 110 15.55 -13.77 -28.17
N MET A 111 16.23 -14.02 -27.04
CA MET A 111 15.67 -13.73 -25.71
C MET A 111 15.61 -12.24 -25.42
N ILE A 112 16.63 -11.47 -25.77
CA ILE A 112 16.60 -10.00 -25.65
C ILE A 112 15.47 -9.43 -26.50
N LEU A 113 15.27 -9.94 -27.72
CA LEU A 113 14.12 -9.56 -28.55
C LEU A 113 12.79 -9.92 -27.88
N PHE A 114 12.68 -11.06 -27.18
CA PHE A 114 11.47 -11.42 -26.44
C PHE A 114 11.24 -10.49 -25.23
N LEU A 115 12.30 -10.15 -24.48
CA LEU A 115 12.26 -9.18 -23.38
C LEU A 115 11.88 -7.78 -23.87
N LEU A 116 12.50 -7.33 -24.98
CA LEU A 116 12.18 -6.07 -25.63
C LEU A 116 10.76 -6.08 -26.18
N GLN A 117 10.29 -7.15 -26.79
CA GLN A 117 8.91 -7.26 -27.28
C GLN A 117 7.88 -7.29 -26.14
N LYS A 118 8.22 -7.90 -25.00
CA LYS A 118 7.38 -7.93 -23.80
C LYS A 118 7.39 -6.62 -23.00
N GLY A 119 8.49 -5.85 -23.03
CA GLY A 119 8.58 -4.54 -22.37
C GLY A 119 8.25 -3.33 -23.27
N THR A 120 8.30 -3.47 -24.61
CA THR A 120 7.76 -2.49 -25.59
C THR A 120 6.26 -2.63 -25.80
N LYS A 121 5.68 -3.80 -25.50
CA LYS A 121 4.32 -3.82 -24.93
C LYS A 121 4.47 -3.05 -23.64
N THR A 122 4.23 -1.76 -23.76
CA THR A 122 4.37 -0.80 -22.69
C THR A 122 3.97 -1.47 -21.38
N ILE A 123 4.88 -1.41 -20.43
CA ILE A 123 4.54 -1.37 -19.01
C ILE A 123 3.72 -0.07 -18.76
N ASN A 124 2.86 0.41 -19.67
CA ASN A 124 1.42 0.18 -19.53
C ASN A 124 1.07 -1.19 -18.91
N LEU A 125 1.49 -1.38 -17.66
CA LEU A 125 0.61 -1.92 -16.64
C LEU A 125 -0.61 -0.98 -16.56
N THR A 126 -1.43 -0.97 -17.61
CA THR A 126 -2.87 -0.78 -17.49
C THR A 126 -3.42 -2.07 -16.88
N ILE A 127 -2.84 -2.48 -15.74
CA ILE A 127 -3.52 -3.32 -14.76
C ILE A 127 -4.50 -2.36 -14.09
N GLY A 128 -5.60 -2.11 -14.79
CA GLY A 128 -6.75 -1.37 -14.27
C GLY A 128 -6.48 0.04 -13.72
N GLY A 129 -5.54 0.81 -14.26
CA GLY A 129 -5.34 2.21 -13.83
C GLY A 129 -4.71 2.41 -12.44
N VAL A 130 -4.27 1.35 -11.77
CA VAL A 130 -3.79 1.41 -10.38
C VAL A 130 -2.43 2.13 -10.25
N ILE A 131 -1.57 2.11 -11.28
CA ILE A 131 -0.26 2.79 -11.25
C ILE A 131 -0.35 4.31 -11.39
N MET A 132 -1.44 4.82 -12.00
CA MET A 132 -1.79 6.26 -11.91
C MET A 132 -2.15 6.68 -10.47
N GLY A 133 -2.30 5.70 -9.58
CA GLY A 133 -2.58 5.88 -8.17
C GLY A 133 -1.41 6.40 -7.35
N SER A 134 -0.13 6.31 -7.73
CA SER A 134 0.97 6.73 -6.83
C SER A 134 0.87 8.19 -6.33
N MET A 135 0.66 9.14 -7.26
CA MET A 135 0.48 10.56 -6.94
C MET A 135 -0.91 10.85 -6.36
N GLU A 136 -1.97 10.24 -6.91
CA GLU A 136 -3.33 10.44 -6.41
C GLU A 136 -3.51 9.87 -4.99
N THR A 137 -2.90 8.73 -4.67
CA THR A 137 -2.99 8.07 -3.35
C THR A 137 -2.33 8.92 -2.27
N PHE A 138 -1.20 9.57 -2.58
CA PHE A 138 -0.60 10.55 -1.66
C PHE A 138 -1.56 11.72 -1.38
N THR A 139 -2.26 12.16 -2.42
CA THR A 139 -3.25 13.25 -2.32
C THR A 139 -4.47 12.83 -1.50
N SER A 140 -4.98 11.60 -1.70
CA SER A 140 -6.08 11.04 -0.91
C SER A 140 -5.71 10.83 0.55
N PHE A 141 -4.47 10.40 0.86
CA PHE A 141 -4.01 10.26 2.24
C PHE A 141 -3.95 11.60 2.96
N ARG A 142 -3.47 12.66 2.29
CA ARG A 142 -3.47 14.01 2.86
C ARG A 142 -4.88 14.48 3.17
N PHE A 143 -5.81 14.27 2.24
CA PHE A 143 -7.23 14.57 2.44
C PHE A 143 -7.81 13.80 3.63
N LEU A 144 -7.44 12.53 3.80
CA LEU A 144 -7.91 11.69 4.90
C LEU A 144 -7.34 12.12 6.26
N ILE A 145 -6.09 12.57 6.31
CA ILE A 145 -5.52 13.19 7.52
C ILE A 145 -6.26 14.47 7.87
N GLU A 146 -6.51 15.34 6.89
CA GLU A 146 -7.27 16.59 7.08
C GLU A 146 -8.68 16.29 7.61
N GLU A 147 -9.32 15.24 7.10
CA GLU A 147 -10.64 14.78 7.54
C GLU A 147 -10.63 14.27 8.99
N ILE A 148 -9.66 13.42 9.34
CA ILE A 148 -9.51 12.90 10.71
C ILE A 148 -9.23 14.05 11.68
N GLN A 149 -8.36 14.99 11.30
CA GLN A 149 -8.07 16.16 12.14
C GLN A 149 -9.33 17.00 12.36
N ARG A 150 -10.17 17.17 11.34
CA ARG A 150 -11.44 17.87 11.47
C ARG A 150 -12.38 17.16 12.46
N ILE A 151 -12.57 15.85 12.32
CA ILE A 151 -13.42 15.06 13.23
C ILE A 151 -12.87 15.10 14.66
N CYS A 152 -11.56 14.95 14.84
CA CYS A 152 -10.93 15.05 16.15
C CYS A 152 -11.04 16.44 16.78
N ASN A 153 -11.01 17.50 15.97
CA ASN A 153 -11.17 18.87 16.44
C ASN A 153 -12.64 19.19 16.77
N GLU A 154 -13.60 18.64 16.04
CA GLU A 154 -15.03 18.72 16.37
C GLU A 154 -15.39 17.94 17.65
N LEU A 155 -14.77 16.79 17.88
CA LEU A 155 -14.95 16.05 19.15
C LEU A 155 -14.31 16.81 20.33
N LYS A 156 -13.16 17.43 20.10
CA LYS A 156 -12.46 18.24 21.11
C LYS A 156 -13.10 19.62 21.36
N ASP A 157 -14.39 19.77 21.07
CA ASP A 157 -15.13 21.01 21.31
C ASP A 157 -15.14 21.37 22.81
N GLU A 158 -15.17 22.67 23.12
CA GLU A 158 -14.93 23.17 24.49
C GLU A 158 -15.93 22.63 25.53
N ASN A 159 -17.11 22.20 25.09
CA ASN A 159 -18.13 21.58 25.93
C ASN A 159 -17.70 20.21 26.48
N GLU A 160 -16.99 19.38 25.70
CA GLU A 160 -16.48 18.08 26.19
C GLU A 160 -15.33 18.28 27.20
N ILE A 161 -14.46 19.29 26.95
CA ILE A 161 -13.38 19.66 27.87
C ILE A 161 -13.94 20.17 29.20
N ALA A 162 -15.03 20.93 29.18
CA ALA A 162 -15.72 21.41 30.38
C ALA A 162 -16.27 20.25 31.21
N ILE A 163 -16.95 19.29 30.57
CA ILE A 163 -17.50 18.10 31.22
C ILE A 163 -16.36 17.24 31.83
N ILE A 164 -15.28 16.98 31.09
CA ILE A 164 -14.15 16.18 31.59
C ILE A 164 -13.46 16.87 32.78
N ARG A 165 -13.34 18.20 32.77
CA ARG A 165 -12.77 18.95 33.90
C ARG A 165 -13.65 18.91 35.14
N GLU A 166 -14.96 19.00 34.98
CA GLU A 166 -15.93 18.96 36.08
C GLU A 166 -15.91 17.58 36.76
N TYR A 167 -16.08 16.51 35.98
CA TYR A 167 -16.00 15.14 36.51
C TYR A 167 -14.60 14.79 37.05
N GLY A 168 -13.53 15.29 36.43
CA GLY A 168 -12.16 15.10 36.91
C GLY A 168 -11.86 15.82 38.24
N SER A 169 -12.51 16.96 38.48
CA SER A 169 -12.43 17.69 39.75
C SER A 169 -13.17 16.94 40.85
N ASP A 170 -14.37 16.44 40.55
CA ASP A 170 -15.17 15.66 41.49
C ASP A 170 -14.46 14.35 41.89
N ALA A 171 -13.89 13.63 40.93
CA ALA A 171 -13.13 12.41 41.20
C ALA A 171 -11.93 12.68 42.15
N LYS A 172 -11.21 13.78 41.94
CA LYS A 172 -10.10 14.18 42.84
C LYS A 172 -10.60 14.51 44.24
N PHE A 173 -11.75 15.18 44.37
CA PHE A 173 -12.34 15.52 45.65
C PHE A 173 -12.73 14.26 46.44
N TYR A 174 -13.39 13.30 45.80
CA TYR A 174 -13.75 12.03 46.43
C TYR A 174 -12.52 11.20 46.81
N THR A 175 -11.48 11.19 45.96
CA THR A 175 -10.23 10.46 46.24
C THR A 175 -9.49 11.06 47.44
N ALA A 176 -9.43 12.40 47.53
CA ALA A 176 -8.84 13.09 48.68
C ALA A 176 -9.66 12.86 49.96
N ALA A 177 -10.99 12.87 49.87
CA ALA A 177 -11.88 12.59 50.99
C ALA A 177 -11.77 11.14 51.48
N LEU A 178 -11.59 10.17 50.56
CA LEU A 178 -11.34 8.77 50.89
C LEU A 178 -9.97 8.57 51.55
N LEU A 179 -8.92 9.23 51.06
CA LEU A 179 -7.56 9.14 51.62
C LEU A 179 -7.43 9.81 53.00
N CYS A 180 -8.14 10.92 53.26
CA CYS A 180 -8.14 11.57 54.58
C CYS A 180 -8.99 10.83 55.63
N LYS A 181 -9.77 9.81 55.23
CA LYS A 181 -10.66 9.05 56.13
C LYS A 181 -10.13 7.65 56.47
N SER A 182 -9.00 7.25 55.88
CA SER A 182 -8.20 6.07 56.27
C SER A 182 -7.11 6.45 57.27
#